data_AF-A0A367FL91-F1
#
_entry.id   AF-A0A367FL91-F1
#
_cell.length_a   1.000
_cell.length_b   1.000
_cell.length_c   1.000
_cell.angle_alpha   90.00
_cell.angle_beta   90.00
_cell.angle_gamma   90.00
#
_symmetry.space_group_name_H-M   'P 1'
#
loop_
_entity.id
_entity.type
_entity.pdbx_description
1 polymer ?
#
loop_
_entity_poly.entity_id
_entity_poly.type
_entity_poly.pdbx_seq_one_letter_code
_entity_poly.pdbx_strand_id
1 'polypeptide(L)'
;MAALVTALSGASLAVLPPISASAATVPAPTIPAISATALKPVGKPAARSAVKAPEFTYYARFLVNTRPPHAKPGDSWVTYLALYDVKKNRVGDGSARCTAAMVTRQGVIAQCTRVLRTKAGQLTLLGMDDRLGAPPWTSTAAILGGTGRYAGMTGSARVTVTQRNVVFRIHPLG
;
A
#
# COMPACT_ATOMS: atom_id res chain seq x y z
N MET A 1 -59.78 -10.11 -9.02
CA MET A 1 -59.26 -11.38 -8.47
C MET A 1 -57.73 -11.27 -8.50
N ALA A 2 -57.08 -10.70 -7.47
CA ALA A 2 -56.56 -11.36 -6.25
C ALA A 2 -55.71 -12.60 -6.61
N ALA A 3 -54.42 -12.72 -6.27
CA ALA A 3 -53.89 -12.58 -4.92
C ALA A 3 -52.40 -12.15 -4.86
N LEU A 4 -52.12 -11.42 -3.78
CA LEU A 4 -50.87 -10.97 -3.20
C LEU A 4 -50.26 -12.13 -2.38
N VAL A 5 -48.98 -12.46 -2.54
CA VAL A 5 -48.27 -13.39 -1.63
C VAL A 5 -47.14 -12.65 -0.93
N THR A 6 -47.40 -12.36 0.34
CA THR A 6 -46.48 -11.76 1.31
C THR A 6 -45.72 -12.88 2.01
N ALA A 7 -44.39 -12.91 1.95
CA ALA A 7 -43.56 -13.80 2.76
C ALA A 7 -42.80 -12.97 3.80
N LEU A 8 -43.19 -13.15 5.06
CA LEU A 8 -42.62 -12.57 6.26
C LEU A 8 -41.81 -13.63 7.02
N SER A 9 -40.83 -13.13 7.77
CA SER A 9 -40.37 -13.65 9.06
C SER A 9 -39.38 -14.82 9.08
N GLY A 10 -38.18 -14.51 9.59
CA GLY A 10 -37.22 -15.53 10.04
C GLY A 10 -35.88 -14.99 10.54
N ALA A 11 -35.83 -13.81 11.18
CA ALA A 11 -34.60 -13.33 11.80
C ALA A 11 -34.54 -13.81 13.26
N SER A 12 -33.79 -14.89 13.49
CA SER A 12 -33.45 -15.34 14.85
C SER A 12 -32.45 -14.36 15.47
N LEU A 13 -32.88 -13.63 16.49
CA LEU A 13 -32.04 -12.82 17.34
C LEU A 13 -31.24 -13.75 18.27
N ALA A 14 -29.96 -13.97 17.95
CA ALA A 14 -29.03 -14.59 18.87
C ALA A 14 -28.69 -13.60 20.00
N VAL A 15 -29.21 -13.87 21.19
CA VAL A 15 -28.85 -13.19 22.44
C VAL A 15 -27.43 -13.61 22.80
N LEU A 16 -26.49 -12.67 22.75
CA LEU A 16 -25.12 -12.88 23.21
C LEU A 16 -25.07 -12.76 24.76
N PRO A 17 -24.36 -13.65 25.46
CA PRO A 17 -24.19 -13.54 26.90
C PRO A 17 -23.28 -12.36 27.29
N PRO A 18 -23.45 -11.79 28.50
CA PRO A 18 -22.58 -10.73 29.00
C PRO A 18 -21.18 -11.28 29.29
N ILE A 19 -20.18 -10.67 28.64
CA ILE A 19 -18.76 -10.96 28.90
C ILE A 19 -18.38 -10.28 30.22
N SER A 20 -18.17 -11.08 31.26
CA SER A 20 -17.65 -10.61 32.55
C SER A 20 -16.17 -10.27 32.41
N ALA A 21 -15.83 -8.98 32.48
CA ALA A 21 -14.45 -8.52 32.49
C ALA A 21 -13.85 -8.72 33.90
N SER A 22 -13.02 -9.74 34.07
CA SER A 22 -12.15 -9.85 35.25
C SER A 22 -10.98 -8.88 35.10
N ALA A 23 -10.96 -7.84 35.92
CA ALA A 23 -9.82 -6.93 36.04
C ALA A 23 -8.68 -7.65 36.79
N ALA A 24 -7.73 -8.22 36.05
CA ALA A 24 -6.48 -8.69 36.62
C ALA A 24 -5.56 -7.48 36.85
N THR A 25 -5.33 -7.13 38.11
CA THR A 25 -4.32 -6.16 38.53
C THR A 25 -2.94 -6.71 38.21
N VAL A 26 -2.31 -6.21 37.15
CA VAL A 26 -0.92 -6.57 36.81
C VAL A 26 0.02 -5.74 37.68
N PRO A 27 0.93 -6.36 38.45
CA PRO A 27 1.92 -5.63 39.24
C PRO A 27 2.86 -4.83 38.31
N ALA A 28 3.10 -3.57 38.67
CA ALA A 28 4.01 -2.70 37.96
C ALA A 28 5.46 -3.24 38.06
N PRO A 29 6.18 -3.44 36.95
CA PRO A 29 7.57 -3.85 37.01
C PRO A 29 8.43 -2.68 37.50
N THR A 30 9.19 -2.93 38.57
CA THR A 30 10.22 -2.03 39.08
C THR A 30 11.34 -1.92 38.03
N ILE A 31 11.49 -0.74 37.41
CA ILE A 31 12.53 -0.51 36.40
C ILE A 31 13.85 -0.22 37.13
N PRO A 32 14.90 -1.05 36.96
CA PRO A 32 16.21 -0.75 37.53
C PRO A 32 16.82 0.48 36.85
N ALA A 33 17.39 1.39 37.65
CA ALA A 33 18.06 2.59 37.17
C ALA A 33 19.31 2.22 36.35
N ILE A 34 19.23 2.40 35.03
CA ILE A 34 20.34 2.16 34.11
C ILE A 34 21.28 3.37 34.20
N SER A 35 22.49 3.15 34.70
CA SER A 35 23.54 4.17 34.72
C SER A 35 23.90 4.59 33.29
N ALA A 36 23.82 5.89 33.01
CA ALA A 36 24.10 6.46 31.70
C ALA A 36 25.61 6.45 31.41
N THR A 37 26.10 5.40 30.73
CA THR A 37 27.41 5.46 30.07
C THR A 37 27.35 6.47 28.93
N ALA A 38 28.17 7.52 29.03
CA ALA A 38 28.33 8.57 28.04
C ALA A 38 28.67 7.98 26.66
N LEU A 39 27.70 8.01 25.75
CA LEU A 39 27.88 7.66 24.34
C LEU A 39 28.79 8.71 23.69
N LYS A 40 29.97 8.28 23.22
CA LYS A 40 30.84 9.11 22.38
C LYS A 40 30.07 9.51 21.11
N PRO A 41 30.15 10.78 20.67
CA PRO A 41 29.48 11.24 19.45
C PRO A 41 30.00 10.44 18.26
N VAL A 42 29.11 9.63 17.68
CA VAL A 42 29.35 8.95 16.40
C VAL A 42 29.54 10.04 15.36
N GLY A 43 30.70 10.01 14.68
CA GLY A 43 31.12 11.04 13.74
C GLY A 43 30.04 11.42 12.73
N LYS A 44 29.96 12.71 12.42
CA LYS A 44 29.03 13.34 11.48
C LYS A 44 28.97 12.50 10.18
N PRO A 45 27.80 11.97 9.78
CA PRO A 45 27.71 11.19 8.55
C PRO A 45 28.20 12.04 7.39
N ALA A 46 29.23 11.56 6.69
CA ALA A 46 29.77 12.23 5.52
C ALA A 46 28.64 12.39 4.49
N ALA A 47 28.29 13.64 4.18
CA ALA A 47 27.34 13.96 3.13
C ALA A 47 27.91 13.43 1.80
N ARG A 48 27.39 12.29 1.34
CA ARG A 48 27.70 11.81 -0.02
C ARG A 48 27.12 12.82 -0.99
N SER A 49 27.96 13.33 -1.86
CA SER A 49 27.53 14.20 -2.96
C SER A 49 26.48 13.46 -3.78
N ALA A 50 25.28 14.01 -3.76
CA ALA A 50 24.07 13.53 -4.39
C ALA A 50 24.20 13.56 -5.93
N VAL A 51 24.69 12.49 -6.53
CA VAL A 51 24.57 12.34 -7.99
C VAL A 51 23.09 12.08 -8.29
N LYS A 52 22.42 13.07 -8.88
CA LYS A 52 21.01 12.98 -9.27
C LYS A 52 20.78 11.74 -10.13
N ALA A 53 20.15 10.72 -9.57
CA ALA A 53 19.84 9.51 -10.30
C ALA A 53 18.81 9.81 -11.40
N PRO A 54 18.97 9.24 -12.61
CA PRO A 54 18.08 9.53 -13.72
C PRO A 54 16.66 9.00 -13.45
N GLU A 55 15.67 9.70 -13.98
CA GLU A 55 14.28 9.25 -13.99
C GLU A 55 14.13 7.99 -14.85
N PHE A 56 13.19 7.12 -14.47
CA PHE A 56 12.89 5.93 -15.26
C PHE A 56 11.42 5.54 -15.15
N THR A 57 10.96 4.75 -16.11
CA THR A 57 9.55 4.34 -16.23
C THR A 57 9.42 2.82 -16.26
N TYR A 58 8.46 2.29 -15.51
CA TYR A 58 7.96 0.92 -15.65
C TYR A 58 6.52 0.91 -16.12
N TYR A 59 6.23 0.02 -17.06
CA TYR A 59 4.89 -0.37 -17.42
C TYR A 59 4.53 -1.65 -16.68
N ALA A 60 3.29 -1.77 -16.26
CA ALA A 60 2.82 -2.94 -15.56
C ALA A 60 1.46 -3.38 -16.08
N ARG A 61 1.26 -4.69 -16.17
CA ARG A 61 -0.02 -5.30 -16.52
C ARG A 61 -0.56 -6.04 -15.31
N PHE A 62 -1.85 -5.87 -15.00
CA PHE A 62 -2.50 -6.67 -13.97
C PHE A 62 -2.54 -8.14 -14.37
N LEU A 63 -2.03 -9.00 -13.49
CA LEU A 63 -2.19 -10.45 -13.58
C LEU A 63 -3.37 -10.89 -12.72
N VAL A 64 -3.47 -10.33 -11.51
CA VAL A 64 -4.53 -10.61 -10.54
C VAL A 64 -4.94 -9.31 -9.89
N ASN A 65 -6.24 -9.14 -9.67
CA ASN A 65 -6.79 -8.05 -8.89
C ASN A 65 -7.95 -8.58 -8.06
N THR A 66 -7.77 -8.60 -6.73
CA THR A 66 -8.76 -9.13 -5.78
C THR A 66 -9.71 -8.04 -5.25
N ARG A 67 -9.72 -6.85 -5.86
CA ARG A 67 -10.59 -5.75 -5.41
C ARG A 67 -12.05 -6.20 -5.46
N PRO A 68 -12.81 -6.08 -4.36
CA PRO A 68 -14.23 -6.41 -4.37
C PRO A 68 -15.00 -5.48 -5.35
N PRO A 69 -16.05 -5.98 -6.03
CA PRO A 69 -16.87 -5.15 -6.92
C PRO A 69 -17.50 -3.94 -6.21
N HIS A 70 -17.84 -4.11 -4.93
CA HIS A 70 -18.46 -3.09 -4.08
C HIS A 70 -17.61 -2.89 -2.81
N ALA A 71 -16.49 -2.20 -2.95
CA ALA A 71 -15.61 -1.91 -1.82
C ALA A 71 -16.32 -1.06 -0.76
N LYS A 72 -16.01 -1.30 0.50
CA LYS A 72 -16.40 -0.50 1.67
C LYS A 72 -15.15 0.10 2.33
N PRO A 73 -15.28 1.17 3.13
CA PRO A 73 -14.16 1.66 3.94
C PRO A 73 -13.58 0.52 4.80
N GLY A 74 -12.26 0.39 4.82
CA GLY A 74 -11.55 -0.69 5.49
C GLY A 74 -11.31 -1.95 4.65
N ASP A 75 -12.04 -2.16 3.54
CA ASP A 75 -11.79 -3.29 2.65
C ASP A 75 -10.36 -3.25 2.13
N SER A 76 -9.71 -4.41 2.13
CA SER A 76 -8.36 -4.59 1.62
C SER A 76 -8.34 -5.47 0.38
N TRP A 77 -7.44 -5.19 -0.55
CA TRP A 77 -7.21 -6.06 -1.70
C TRP A 77 -5.73 -6.10 -2.08
N VAL A 78 -5.39 -7.17 -2.78
CA VAL A 78 -4.07 -7.40 -3.35
C VAL A 78 -4.15 -7.42 -4.88
N THR A 79 -3.15 -6.82 -5.51
CA THR A 79 -2.94 -6.94 -6.96
C THR A 79 -1.55 -7.49 -7.26
N TYR A 80 -1.46 -8.37 -8.26
CA TYR A 80 -0.18 -8.85 -8.80
C TYR A 80 0.03 -8.33 -10.21
N LEU A 81 1.27 -7.97 -10.54
CA LEU A 81 1.67 -7.24 -11.73
C LEU A 81 2.82 -7.95 -12.45
N ALA A 82 2.80 -7.95 -13.79
CA ALA A 82 4.01 -8.19 -14.59
C ALA A 82 4.62 -6.83 -14.96
N LEU A 83 5.92 -6.63 -14.72
CA LEU A 83 6.64 -5.38 -15.01
C LEU A 83 7.39 -5.44 -16.33
N TYR A 84 7.36 -4.33 -17.05
CA TYR A 84 7.97 -4.13 -18.35
C TYR A 84 8.74 -2.81 -18.41
N ASP A 85 9.85 -2.80 -19.14
CA ASP A 85 10.58 -1.57 -19.45
C ASP A 85 9.92 -0.77 -20.59
N VAL A 86 10.51 0.37 -20.95
CA VAL A 86 10.05 1.21 -22.06
C VAL A 86 10.14 0.54 -23.43
N LYS A 87 10.94 -0.52 -23.56
CA LYS A 87 11.07 -1.35 -24.77
C LYS A 87 10.10 -2.54 -24.75
N LYS A 88 9.19 -2.61 -23.76
CA LYS A 88 8.21 -3.68 -23.55
C LYS A 88 8.83 -5.05 -23.23
N ASN A 89 10.10 -5.09 -22.81
CA ASN A 89 10.68 -6.33 -22.29
C ASN A 89 10.18 -6.57 -20.88
N ARG A 90 9.85 -7.81 -20.53
CA ARG A 90 9.51 -8.16 -19.15
C ARG A 90 10.76 -8.07 -18.28
N VAL A 91 10.73 -7.22 -17.26
CA VAL A 91 11.87 -6.96 -16.37
C VAL A 91 11.67 -7.46 -14.94
N GLY A 92 10.46 -7.90 -14.61
CA GLY A 92 10.16 -8.48 -13.31
C GLY A 92 8.67 -8.56 -13.01
N ASP A 93 8.33 -8.36 -11.74
CA ASP A 93 6.99 -8.47 -11.19
C ASP A 93 6.75 -7.42 -10.10
N GLY A 94 5.49 -7.22 -9.76
CA GLY A 94 5.12 -6.35 -8.64
C GLY A 94 3.89 -6.84 -7.92
N SER A 95 3.75 -6.37 -6.69
CA SER A 95 2.54 -6.54 -5.88
C SER A 95 2.11 -5.21 -5.30
N ALA A 96 0.81 -5.09 -5.03
CA ALA A 96 0.28 -4.00 -4.23
C ALA A 96 -0.72 -4.56 -3.22
N ARG A 97 -0.67 -4.03 -2.00
CA ARG A 97 -1.75 -4.15 -1.02
C ARG A 97 -2.35 -2.78 -0.85
N CYS A 98 -3.66 -2.69 -1.05
CA CYS A 98 -4.41 -1.45 -0.90
C CYS A 98 -5.52 -1.65 0.12
N THR A 99 -5.83 -0.59 0.86
CA THR A 99 -6.95 -0.52 1.80
C THR A 99 -7.80 0.68 1.45
N ALA A 100 -9.12 0.51 1.31
CA ALA A 100 -10.04 1.62 1.06
C ALA A 100 -10.07 2.54 2.28
N ALA A 101 -9.60 3.77 2.10
CA ALA A 101 -9.69 4.82 3.11
C ALA A 101 -11.05 5.53 3.03
N MET A 102 -11.54 5.75 1.81
CA MET A 102 -12.84 6.39 1.55
C MET A 102 -13.51 5.74 0.35
N VAL A 103 -14.83 5.55 0.44
CA VAL A 103 -15.66 5.08 -0.67
C VAL A 103 -16.79 6.07 -0.89
N THR A 104 -16.97 6.50 -2.13
CA THR A 104 -18.04 7.40 -2.54
C THR A 104 -18.83 6.79 -3.68
N ARG A 105 -19.91 7.44 -4.12
CA ARG A 105 -20.64 7.04 -5.34
C ARG A 105 -19.78 7.14 -6.61
N GLN A 106 -18.72 7.95 -6.57
CA GLN A 106 -17.86 8.21 -7.72
C GLN A 106 -16.65 7.27 -7.78
N GLY A 107 -16.32 6.57 -6.68
CA GLY A 107 -15.17 5.67 -6.66
C GLY A 107 -14.59 5.44 -5.27
N VAL A 108 -13.29 5.13 -5.23
CA VAL A 108 -12.58 4.73 -4.01
C VAL A 108 -11.27 5.49 -3.90
N ILE A 109 -10.98 6.03 -2.72
CA ILE A 109 -9.64 6.50 -2.35
C ILE A 109 -9.00 5.41 -1.48
N ALA A 110 -7.81 4.96 -1.85
CA ALA A 110 -7.16 3.82 -1.20
C ALA A 110 -5.72 4.13 -0.80
N GLN A 111 -5.32 3.74 0.41
CA GLN A 111 -3.91 3.73 0.79
C GLN A 111 -3.28 2.46 0.24
N CYS A 112 -2.19 2.59 -0.52
CA CYS A 112 -1.53 1.48 -1.17
C CYS A 112 -0.05 1.42 -0.84
N THR A 113 0.41 0.24 -0.47
CA THR A 113 1.83 -0.14 -0.42
C THR A 113 2.11 -1.08 -1.58
N ARG A 114 3.12 -0.76 -2.40
CA ARG A 114 3.52 -1.54 -3.57
C ARG A 114 4.96 -1.95 -3.46
N VAL A 115 5.26 -3.12 -4.00
CA VAL A 115 6.62 -3.62 -4.15
C VAL A 115 6.86 -3.95 -5.61
N LEU A 116 7.89 -3.35 -6.20
CA LEU A 116 8.33 -3.61 -7.57
C LEU A 116 9.66 -4.37 -7.49
N ARG A 117 9.73 -5.55 -8.08
CA ARG A 117 10.91 -6.40 -8.10
C ARG A 117 11.40 -6.57 -9.52
N THR A 118 12.68 -6.29 -9.75
CA THR A 118 13.36 -6.53 -11.02
C THR A 118 14.68 -7.25 -10.77
N LYS A 119 15.36 -7.69 -11.83
CA LYS A 119 16.74 -8.20 -11.71
C LYS A 119 17.72 -7.16 -11.13
N ALA A 120 17.40 -5.87 -11.23
CA ALA A 120 18.23 -4.80 -10.70
C ALA A 120 17.98 -4.54 -9.21
N GLY A 121 16.91 -5.08 -8.60
CA GLY A 121 16.62 -4.91 -7.18
C GLY A 121 15.13 -4.68 -6.87
N GLN A 122 14.85 -4.19 -5.67
CA GLN A 122 13.50 -3.92 -5.18
C GLN A 122 13.25 -2.43 -4.88
N LEU A 123 12.07 -1.95 -5.26
CA LEU A 123 11.51 -0.65 -4.87
C LEU A 123 10.20 -0.86 -4.10
N THR A 124 9.98 -0.07 -3.06
CA THR A 124 8.71 0.02 -2.34
C THR A 124 8.10 1.39 -2.59
N LEU A 125 6.81 1.43 -2.93
CA LEU A 125 6.07 2.67 -3.15
C LEU A 125 4.93 2.77 -2.14
N LEU A 126 4.77 3.92 -1.49
CA LEU A 126 3.68 4.19 -0.55
C LEU A 126 2.92 5.43 -0.99
N GLY A 127 1.60 5.35 -1.13
CA GLY A 127 0.80 6.51 -1.52
C GLY A 127 -0.71 6.28 -1.46
N MET A 128 -1.46 7.35 -1.68
CA MET A 128 -2.92 7.34 -1.77
C MET A 128 -3.35 7.33 -3.24
N ASP A 129 -4.09 6.29 -3.65
CA ASP A 129 -4.73 6.22 -4.96
C ASP A 129 -6.12 6.82 -4.89
N ASP A 130 -6.28 7.97 -5.53
CA ASP A 130 -7.60 8.50 -5.85
C ASP A 130 -8.12 7.82 -7.12
N ARG A 131 -9.18 7.00 -7.00
CA ARG A 131 -9.88 6.36 -8.13
C ARG A 131 -11.31 6.85 -8.26
N LEU A 132 -11.51 8.16 -8.10
CA LEU A 132 -12.78 8.82 -8.37
C LEU A 132 -12.95 9.01 -9.89
N GLY A 133 -14.16 8.75 -10.39
CA GLY A 133 -14.51 8.93 -11.81
C GLY A 133 -13.91 7.87 -12.74
N ALA A 134 -13.85 8.19 -14.03
CA ALA A 134 -13.35 7.28 -15.06
C ALA A 134 -11.80 7.28 -15.12
N PRO A 135 -11.16 6.14 -15.46
CA PRO A 135 -9.72 6.09 -15.69
C PRO A 135 -9.30 6.93 -16.91
N PRO A 136 -8.02 7.35 -17.02
CA PRO A 136 -6.90 6.99 -16.16
C PRO A 136 -6.88 7.76 -14.82
N TRP A 137 -6.59 7.04 -13.74
CA TRP A 137 -6.40 7.64 -12.42
C TRP A 137 -4.92 7.89 -12.16
N THR A 138 -4.56 9.08 -11.68
CA THR A 138 -3.16 9.43 -11.40
C THR A 138 -2.98 9.77 -9.93
N SER A 139 -1.97 9.20 -9.30
CA SER A 139 -1.57 9.46 -7.93
C SER A 139 -0.06 9.68 -7.80
N THR A 140 0.36 10.23 -6.67
CA THR A 140 1.77 10.35 -6.28
C THR A 140 2.05 9.36 -5.15
N ALA A 141 3.22 8.72 -5.20
CA ALA A 141 3.69 7.85 -4.13
C ALA A 141 5.12 8.21 -3.72
N ALA A 142 5.44 8.10 -2.44
CA ALA A 142 6.81 8.10 -1.96
C ALA A 142 7.49 6.78 -2.36
N ILE A 143 8.80 6.85 -2.65
CA ILE A 143 9.62 5.69 -3.03
C ILE A 143 10.66 5.44 -1.94
N LEU A 144 10.81 4.17 -1.57
CA LEU A 144 11.90 3.66 -0.76
C LEU A 144 12.56 2.48 -1.49
N GLY A 145 13.83 2.62 -1.80
CA GLY A 145 14.63 1.59 -2.44
C GLY A 145 15.13 0.56 -1.44
N GLY A 146 14.89 -0.71 -1.73
CA GLY A 146 15.21 -1.83 -0.85
C GLY A 146 16.59 -2.42 -1.12
N THR A 147 16.78 -3.00 -2.31
CA THR A 147 17.96 -3.84 -2.62
C THR A 147 18.53 -3.54 -4.01
N GLY A 148 19.72 -4.08 -4.29
CA GLY A 148 20.38 -4.00 -5.60
C GLY A 148 20.72 -2.57 -6.00
N ARG A 149 20.53 -2.23 -7.27
CA ARG A 149 20.73 -0.89 -7.84
C ARG A 149 19.85 0.19 -7.18
N TYR A 150 18.78 -0.21 -6.50
CA TYR A 150 17.89 0.73 -5.81
C TYR A 150 18.20 0.87 -4.32
N ALA A 151 19.19 0.16 -3.76
CA ALA A 151 19.47 0.26 -2.32
C ALA A 151 19.74 1.71 -1.89
N GLY A 152 19.02 2.18 -0.87
CA GLY A 152 19.15 3.54 -0.34
C GLY A 152 18.52 4.64 -1.21
N MET A 153 17.91 4.29 -2.35
CA MET A 153 17.19 5.25 -3.19
C MET A 153 15.95 5.78 -2.44
N THR A 154 15.73 7.08 -2.50
CA THR A 154 14.46 7.70 -2.07
C THR A 154 13.90 8.53 -3.21
N GLY A 155 12.63 8.93 -3.14
CA GLY A 155 12.06 9.82 -4.14
C GLY A 155 10.55 9.78 -4.22
N SER A 156 10.03 10.14 -5.39
CA SER A 156 8.59 10.10 -5.68
C SER A 156 8.28 9.40 -6.98
N ALA A 157 7.12 8.76 -7.05
CA ALA A 157 6.59 8.13 -8.24
C ALA A 157 5.28 8.82 -8.64
N ARG A 158 5.11 9.10 -9.93
CA ARG A 158 3.77 9.30 -10.50
C ARG A 158 3.25 7.94 -10.94
N VAL A 159 2.10 7.54 -10.42
CA VAL A 159 1.44 6.27 -10.71
C VAL A 159 0.18 6.57 -11.51
N THR A 160 0.08 6.02 -12.71
CA THR A 160 -1.12 6.15 -13.56
C THR A 160 -1.75 4.79 -13.77
N VAL A 161 -2.98 4.61 -13.32
CA VAL A 161 -3.73 3.35 -13.38
C VAL A 161 -4.84 3.45 -14.41
N THR A 162 -4.93 2.45 -15.27
CA THR A 162 -6.06 2.21 -16.18
C THR A 162 -6.78 0.92 -15.77
N GLN A 163 -7.78 0.47 -16.55
CA GLN A 163 -8.46 -0.80 -16.28
C GLN A 163 -7.52 -2.02 -16.30
N ARG A 164 -6.50 -2.03 -17.17
CA ARG A 164 -5.65 -3.21 -17.41
C ARG A 164 -4.17 -3.00 -17.08
N ASN A 165 -3.73 -1.75 -17.03
CA ASN A 165 -2.32 -1.39 -16.93
C ASN A 165 -2.07 -0.34 -15.87
N VAL A 166 -0.84 -0.32 -15.36
CA VAL A 166 -0.29 0.71 -14.49
C VAL A 166 1.01 1.23 -15.10
N VAL A 167 1.24 2.54 -15.02
CA VAL A 167 2.50 3.17 -15.40
C VAL A 167 3.12 3.79 -14.15
N PHE A 168 4.36 3.44 -13.86
CA PHE A 168 5.15 4.01 -12.77
C PHE A 168 6.25 4.89 -13.37
N ARG A 169 6.16 6.21 -13.16
CA ARG A 169 7.24 7.15 -13.50
C ARG A 169 7.98 7.53 -12.22
N ILE A 170 9.22 7.06 -12.10
CA ILE A 170 10.05 7.15 -10.90
C ILE A 170 10.97 8.37 -11.01
N HIS A 171 10.92 9.23 -9.99
CA HIS A 171 11.75 10.42 -9.82
C HIS A 171 12.58 10.26 -8.55
N PRO A 172 13.79 9.71 -8.64
CA PRO A 172 14.69 9.61 -7.49
C PRO A 172 15.05 10.99 -6.95
N LEU A 173 15.07 11.12 -5.63
CA LEU A 173 15.77 12.19 -4.93
C LEU A 173 17.20 11.67 -4.73
N GLY A 174 18.06 12.04 -5.68
CA GLY A 174 19.50 11.82 -5.58
C GLY A 174 20.12 12.89 -4.72
#